data_AF-M5RJS0-F1
#
_entry.id   AF-M5RJS0-F1
#
_cell.length_a   1.000
_cell.length_b   1.000
_cell.length_c   1.000
_cell.angle_alpha   90.00
_cell.angle_beta   90.00
_cell.angle_gamma   90.00
#
_symmetry.space_group_name_H-M   'P 1'
#
loop_
_entity.id
_entity.type
_entity.pdbx_description
1 polymer ?
#
loop_
_entity_poly.entity_id
_entity_poly.type
_entity_poly.pdbx_seq_one_letter_code
_entity_poly.pdbx_strand_id
1 'polypeptide(L)'
;MDEPDRNPSNIPPLSLPKNRVVIFLGLAIVGAIADLWSKQAIFAWRGLPGQKDIWWLIDGYFGIETAVNLGAVFGIGQGQGVIFASLSVVAGIGVLVWLFWFRAAHSMWLTVALGLISGGIIGNLYDRLGLWW
;
A
#
# COMPACT_ATOMS: atom_id res chain seq x y z
N MET A 1 -17.73 47.50 24.87
CA MET A 1 -17.14 46.66 23.82
C MET A 1 -17.00 45.30 24.47
N ASP A 2 -18.06 44.49 24.40
CA ASP A 2 -18.11 43.21 25.09
C ASP A 2 -17.42 42.15 24.23
N GLU A 3 -16.51 41.41 24.85
CA GLU A 3 -15.79 40.31 24.24
C GLU A 3 -16.79 39.19 23.88
N PRO A 4 -16.76 38.63 22.66
CA PRO A 4 -17.73 37.63 22.27
C PRO A 4 -17.57 36.37 23.14
N ASP A 5 -18.66 36.01 23.82
CA ASP A 5 -18.83 34.81 24.65
C ASP A 5 -18.37 33.55 23.89
N ARG A 6 -17.15 33.07 24.19
CA ARG A 6 -16.65 31.79 23.68
C ARG A 6 -17.15 30.68 24.59
N ASN A 7 -18.40 30.28 24.42
CA ASN A 7 -18.93 29.11 25.10
C ASN A 7 -18.17 27.82 24.66
N PRO A 8 -17.44 27.14 25.56
CA PRO A 8 -16.65 25.94 25.23
C PRO A 8 -17.51 24.73 24.80
N SER A 9 -18.84 24.80 24.92
CA SER A 9 -19.75 23.74 24.46
C SER A 9 -19.96 23.72 22.94
N ASN A 10 -19.46 24.71 22.19
CA ASN A 10 -19.59 24.79 20.73
C ASN A 10 -18.43 24.13 19.97
N ILE A 11 -17.56 23.39 20.66
CA ILE A 11 -16.50 22.61 19.99
C ILE A 11 -17.20 21.38 19.37
N PRO A 12 -17.29 21.26 18.03
CA PRO A 12 -17.88 20.09 17.41
C PRO A 12 -17.15 18.83 17.92
N PRO A 13 -17.87 17.73 18.22
CA PRO A 13 -17.24 16.52 18.70
C PRO A 13 -16.18 16.11 17.69
N LEU A 14 -14.93 15.98 18.16
CA LEU A 14 -13.83 15.49 17.36
C LEU A 14 -14.21 14.05 16.97
N SER A 15 -14.88 13.87 15.84
CA SER A 15 -15.26 12.58 15.26
C SER A 15 -14.60 12.47 13.89
N LEU A 16 -14.08 11.29 13.57
CA LEU A 16 -13.48 11.07 12.26
C LEU A 16 -14.58 11.08 11.20
N PRO A 17 -14.40 11.77 10.07
CA PRO A 17 -15.37 11.73 8.99
C PRO A 17 -15.56 10.29 8.50
N LYS A 18 -16.79 9.77 8.55
CA LYS A 18 -17.08 8.34 8.23
C LYS A 18 -16.64 7.95 6.81
N ASN A 19 -16.62 8.90 5.88
CA ASN A 19 -16.15 8.68 4.51
C ASN A 19 -14.65 8.32 4.42
N ARG A 20 -13.84 8.60 5.44
CA ARG A 20 -12.39 8.30 5.44
C ARG A 20 -12.12 6.80 5.43
N VAL A 21 -12.94 6.03 6.12
CA VAL A 21 -12.85 4.56 6.10
C VAL A 21 -13.11 4.03 4.68
N VAL A 22 -14.16 4.54 4.03
CA VAL A 22 -14.52 4.12 2.66
C VAL A 22 -13.43 4.49 1.66
N ILE A 23 -12.89 5.71 1.74
CA ILE A 23 -11.80 6.17 0.86
C ILE A 23 -10.55 5.32 1.07
N PHE A 24 -10.15 5.11 2.33
CA PHE A 24 -8.98 4.31 2.67
C PHE A 24 -9.11 2.88 2.17
N LEU A 25 -10.22 2.20 2.50
CA LEU A 25 -10.45 0.82 2.08
C LEU A 25 -10.59 0.71 0.57
N GLY A 26 -11.30 1.65 -0.08
CA GLY A 26 -11.43 1.67 -1.53
C GLY A 26 -10.08 1.76 -2.23
N LEU A 27 -9.21 2.68 -1.80
CA LEU A 27 -7.87 2.82 -2.36
C LEU A 27 -6.97 1.61 -2.07
N ALA A 28 -7.03 1.06 -0.85
CA ALA A 28 -6.25 -0.13 -0.51
C ALA A 28 -6.66 -1.34 -1.34
N ILE A 29 -7.97 -1.57 -1.51
CA ILE A 29 -8.51 -2.68 -2.31
C ILE A 29 -8.16 -2.49 -3.78
N VAL A 30 -8.46 -1.33 -4.36
CA VAL A 30 -8.17 -1.05 -5.79
C VAL A 30 -6.66 -1.14 -6.04
N GLY A 31 -5.83 -0.61 -5.14
CA GLY A 31 -4.38 -0.69 -5.23
C GLY A 31 -3.87 -2.13 -5.19
N ALA A 32 -4.38 -2.95 -4.26
CA ALA A 32 -4.01 -4.36 -4.15
C ALA A 32 -4.44 -5.16 -5.39
N ILE A 33 -5.66 -4.92 -5.90
CA ILE A 33 -6.15 -5.55 -7.14
C ILE A 33 -5.25 -5.15 -8.32
N ALA A 34 -4.94 -3.87 -8.47
CA ALA A 34 -4.09 -3.37 -9.55
C ALA A 34 -2.68 -3.98 -9.49
N ASP A 35 -2.09 -4.06 -8.28
CA ASP A 35 -0.79 -4.69 -8.07
C ASP A 35 -0.80 -6.17 -8.48
N LEU A 36 -1.72 -6.97 -7.93
CA LEU A 36 -1.80 -8.41 -8.21
C LEU A 36 -2.14 -8.70 -9.68
N TRP A 37 -3.10 -7.96 -10.25
CA TRP A 37 -3.48 -8.11 -11.65
C TRP A 37 -2.32 -7.75 -12.58
N SER A 38 -1.61 -6.65 -12.30
CA SER A 38 -0.47 -6.24 -13.13
C SER A 38 0.65 -7.28 -13.09
N LYS A 39 0.97 -7.83 -11.90
CA LYS A 39 1.93 -8.93 -11.76
C LYS A 39 1.51 -10.14 -12.59
N GLN A 40 0.27 -10.62 -12.40
CA GLN A 40 -0.24 -11.78 -13.13
C GLN A 40 -0.21 -11.56 -14.64
N ALA A 41 -0.64 -10.40 -15.11
CA ALA A 41 -0.64 -10.06 -16.54
C ALA A 41 0.79 -10.05 -17.12
N ILE A 42 1.76 -9.47 -16.40
CA ILE A 42 3.15 -9.42 -16.85
C ILE A 42 3.80 -10.80 -16.81
N PHE A 43 3.61 -11.61 -15.78
CA PHE A 43 4.13 -12.99 -15.73
C PHE A 43 3.50 -13.88 -16.80
N ALA A 44 2.20 -13.72 -17.10
CA ALA A 44 1.53 -14.46 -18.18
C ALA A 44 2.06 -14.07 -19.56
N TRP A 45 2.34 -12.78 -19.78
CA TRP A 45 2.84 -12.29 -21.06
C TRP A 45 4.34 -12.57 -21.25
N ARG A 46 5.16 -12.34 -20.22
CA ARG A 46 6.62 -12.32 -20.30
C ARG A 46 7.29 -13.62 -19.82
N GLY A 47 6.60 -14.42 -19.01
CA GLY A 47 7.13 -15.65 -18.43
C GLY A 47 7.91 -15.40 -17.14
N LEU A 48 8.69 -16.39 -16.71
CA LEU A 48 9.58 -16.25 -15.56
C LEU A 48 10.86 -15.46 -15.93
N PRO A 49 11.58 -14.90 -14.93
CA PRO A 49 12.82 -14.18 -15.15
C PRO A 49 13.80 -14.97 -16.02
N GLY A 50 14.40 -14.31 -17.01
CA GLY A 50 15.36 -14.92 -17.94
C GLY A 50 14.76 -15.71 -19.11
N GLN A 51 13.43 -15.85 -19.22
CA GLN A 51 12.81 -16.55 -20.36
C GLN A 51 12.69 -15.70 -21.64
N LYS A 52 12.58 -14.37 -21.51
CA LYS A 52 12.44 -13.44 -22.65
C LYS A 52 13.28 -12.18 -22.42
N ASP A 53 13.97 -11.73 -23.45
CA ASP A 53 14.76 -10.49 -23.44
C ASP A 53 13.90 -9.25 -23.19
N ILE A 54 14.42 -8.25 -22.46
CA ILE A 54 13.72 -7.01 -22.08
C ILE A 54 12.88 -6.46 -23.24
N TRP A 55 11.59 -6.21 -22.97
CA TRP A 55 10.74 -5.52 -23.94
C TRP A 55 10.88 -4.01 -23.78
N TRP A 56 11.66 -3.40 -24.65
CA TRP A 56 11.89 -1.96 -24.64
C TRP A 56 10.68 -1.21 -25.17
N LEU A 57 10.20 -0.24 -24.39
CA LEU A 57 9.26 0.78 -24.85
C LEU A 57 10.02 2.04 -25.30
N ILE A 58 11.12 2.35 -24.63
CA ILE A 58 12.10 3.35 -25.03
C ILE A 58 13.48 2.69 -24.93
N ASP A 59 14.08 2.40 -26.08
CA ASP A 59 15.34 1.65 -26.16
C ASP A 59 16.43 2.25 -25.25
N GLY A 60 16.90 1.43 -24.32
CA GLY A 60 17.96 1.79 -23.37
C GLY A 60 17.51 2.61 -22.14
N TYR A 61 16.23 3.00 -22.03
CA TYR A 61 15.74 3.84 -20.93
C TYR A 61 14.57 3.23 -20.17
N PHE A 62 13.59 2.67 -20.87
CA PHE A 62 12.37 2.14 -20.24
C PHE A 62 11.92 0.86 -20.94
N GLY A 63 11.92 -0.23 -20.19
CA GLY A 63 11.53 -1.54 -20.69
C GLY A 63 10.85 -2.38 -19.61
N ILE A 64 10.21 -3.46 -20.05
CA ILE A 64 9.49 -4.40 -19.21
C ILE A 64 10.28 -5.71 -19.15
N GLU A 65 10.61 -6.12 -17.93
CA GLU A 65 11.25 -7.37 -17.60
C GLU A 65 10.58 -7.98 -16.35
N THR A 66 10.52 -9.30 -16.30
CA THR A 66 10.05 -10.03 -15.12
C THR A 66 11.20 -10.31 -14.18
N ALA A 67 11.02 -9.93 -12.91
CA ALA A 67 11.94 -10.25 -11.83
C ALA A 67 11.16 -10.86 -10.65
N VAL A 68 11.76 -11.82 -9.97
CA VAL A 68 11.23 -12.40 -8.73
C VAL A 68 12.10 -11.94 -7.58
N ASN A 69 11.52 -11.20 -6.63
CA ASN A 69 12.26 -10.74 -5.47
C ASN A 69 12.14 -11.75 -4.33
N LEU A 70 13.22 -12.50 -4.08
CA LEU A 70 13.32 -13.48 -2.99
C LEU A 70 13.73 -12.85 -1.64
N GLY A 71 13.95 -11.53 -1.59
CA GLY A 71 14.38 -10.77 -0.41
C GLY A 71 13.71 -9.39 -0.31
N ALA A 72 14.42 -8.44 0.30
CA ALA A 72 13.99 -7.03 0.40
C ALA A 72 14.43 -6.20 -0.83
N VAL A 73 14.52 -4.89 -0.63
CA VAL A 73 15.22 -3.97 -1.54
C VAL A 73 16.70 -4.38 -1.65
N PHE A 74 17.20 -4.54 -2.88
CA PHE A 74 18.59 -4.92 -3.23
C PHE A 74 19.06 -6.33 -2.80
N GLY A 75 18.16 -7.30 -2.61
CA GLY A 75 18.55 -8.69 -2.31
C GLY A 75 19.02 -8.93 -0.88
N ILE A 76 18.99 -7.91 -0.01
CA ILE A 76 19.24 -8.08 1.42
C ILE A 76 18.15 -8.98 2.02
N GLY A 77 18.56 -10.01 2.77
CA GLY A 77 17.63 -10.94 3.41
C GLY A 77 17.00 -11.96 2.46
N GLN A 78 17.71 -12.36 1.40
CA GLN A 78 17.27 -13.44 0.51
C GLN A 78 16.92 -14.70 1.32
N GLY A 79 15.74 -15.27 1.08
CA GLY A 79 15.23 -16.43 1.83
C GLY A 79 14.54 -16.10 3.16
N GLN A 80 14.50 -14.83 3.58
CA GLN A 80 13.80 -14.37 4.79
C GLN A 80 12.37 -13.87 4.51
N GLY A 81 11.65 -14.54 3.60
CA GLY A 81 10.29 -14.14 3.21
C GLY A 81 9.33 -13.98 4.39
N VAL A 82 9.46 -14.83 5.41
CA VAL A 82 8.67 -14.78 6.66
C VAL A 82 8.93 -13.50 7.46
N ILE A 83 10.17 -13.03 7.53
CA ILE A 83 10.50 -11.78 8.23
C ILE A 83 9.83 -10.60 7.52
N PHE A 84 9.92 -10.53 6.19
CA PHE A 84 9.31 -9.46 5.42
C PHE A 84 7.78 -9.51 5.42
N ALA A 85 7.19 -10.71 5.44
CA ALA A 85 5.76 -10.88 5.65
C ALA A 85 5.35 -10.33 7.02
N SER A 86 6.09 -10.69 8.08
CA SER A 86 5.87 -10.17 9.44
C SER A 86 5.97 -8.64 9.50
N LEU A 87 7.00 -8.06 8.88
CA LEU A 87 7.16 -6.60 8.79
C LEU A 87 6.00 -5.93 8.05
N SER A 88 5.48 -6.57 7.01
CA SER A 88 4.32 -6.05 6.25
C SER A 88 3.05 -6.06 7.12
N VAL A 89 2.84 -7.10 7.91
CA VAL A 89 1.73 -7.17 8.88
C VAL A 89 1.87 -6.07 9.93
N VAL A 90 3.06 -5.91 10.53
CA VAL A 90 3.33 -4.85 11.52
C VAL A 90 3.11 -3.46 10.91
N ALA A 91 3.58 -3.23 9.68
CA ALA A 91 3.36 -1.98 8.97
C ALA A 91 1.87 -1.72 8.72
N GLY A 92 1.11 -2.73 8.28
CA GLY A 92 -0.35 -2.63 8.09
C GLY A 92 -1.09 -2.27 9.37
N ILE A 93 -0.75 -2.93 10.49
CA ILE A 93 -1.30 -2.60 11.81
C ILE A 93 -0.92 -1.16 12.20
N GLY A 94 0.35 -0.78 12.01
CA GLY A 94 0.84 0.57 12.29
C GLY A 94 0.08 1.64 11.50
N VAL A 95 -0.20 1.40 10.22
CA VAL A 95 -1.03 2.29 9.39
C VAL A 95 -2.44 2.44 9.97
N LEU A 96 -3.10 1.33 10.34
CA LEU A 96 -4.45 1.37 10.90
C LEU A 96 -4.49 2.11 12.25
N VAL A 97 -3.53 1.82 13.13
CA VAL A 97 -3.38 2.50 14.42
C VAL A 97 -3.14 3.99 14.19
N TRP A 98 -2.20 4.37 13.33
CA TRP A 98 -1.92 5.78 13.10
C TRP A 98 -3.10 6.54 12.48
N LEU A 99 -3.74 5.92 11.49
CA LEU A 99 -4.83 6.54 10.76
C LEU A 99 -6.09 6.73 11.63
N PHE A 100 -6.47 5.71 12.40
CA PHE A 100 -7.74 5.70 13.13
C PHE A 100 -7.60 5.93 14.64
N TRP A 101 -6.59 5.35 15.29
CA TRP A 101 -6.38 5.53 16.73
C TRP A 101 -5.75 6.89 17.05
N PHE A 102 -4.68 7.25 16.35
CA PHE A 102 -4.04 8.58 16.46
C PHE A 102 -4.72 9.64 15.57
N ARG A 103 -5.83 9.28 14.93
CA ARG A 103 -6.75 10.19 14.24
C ARG A 103 -6.15 10.96 13.07
N ALA A 104 -5.09 10.45 12.44
CA ALA A 104 -4.51 11.04 11.24
C ALA A 104 -5.50 11.12 10.06
N ALA A 105 -6.58 10.32 10.09
CA ALA A 105 -7.69 10.36 9.12
C ALA A 105 -8.44 11.71 9.04
N HIS A 106 -8.23 12.65 9.97
CA HIS A 106 -8.70 14.03 9.78
C HIS A 106 -8.11 14.65 8.49
N SER A 107 -6.87 14.31 8.14
CA SER A 107 -6.25 14.70 6.88
C SER A 107 -6.69 13.78 5.74
N MET A 108 -7.33 14.36 4.72
CA MET A 108 -7.64 13.63 3.49
C MET A 108 -6.37 13.14 2.81
N TRP A 109 -5.32 13.95 2.77
CA TRP A 109 -4.04 13.61 2.16
C TRP A 109 -3.39 12.37 2.81
N LEU A 110 -3.38 12.31 4.14
CA LEU A 110 -2.86 11.13 4.85
C LEU A 110 -3.74 9.90 4.59
N THR A 111 -5.05 10.07 4.55
CA THR A 111 -5.98 8.96 4.25
C THR A 111 -5.72 8.37 2.87
N VAL A 112 -5.52 9.22 1.85
CA VAL A 112 -5.23 8.79 0.48
C VAL A 112 -3.86 8.12 0.40
N ALA A 113 -2.81 8.78 0.92
CA ALA A 113 -1.45 8.25 0.89
C ALA A 113 -1.36 6.88 1.59
N LEU A 114 -1.94 6.77 2.80
CA LEU A 114 -1.93 5.53 3.56
C LEU A 114 -2.80 4.45 2.93
N GLY A 115 -3.91 4.80 2.26
CA GLY A 115 -4.70 3.84 1.48
C GLY A 115 -3.89 3.21 0.34
N LEU A 116 -3.16 4.02 -0.43
CA LEU A 116 -2.29 3.53 -1.51
C LEU A 116 -1.13 2.68 -0.97
N ILE A 117 -0.50 3.12 0.13
CA ILE A 117 0.56 2.36 0.81
C ILE A 117 0.01 1.00 1.28
N SER A 118 -1.18 0.97 1.89
CA SER A 118 -1.82 -0.28 2.33
C SER A 118 -2.11 -1.23 1.16
N GLY A 119 -2.50 -0.73 0.00
CA GLY A 119 -2.64 -1.57 -1.21
C GLY A 119 -1.34 -2.27 -1.59
N GLY A 120 -0.21 -1.54 -1.59
CA GLY A 120 1.11 -2.12 -1.84
C GLY A 120 1.61 -3.06 -0.73
N ILE A 121 1.27 -2.80 0.53
CA ILE A 121 1.54 -3.72 1.66
C ILE A 121 0.80 -5.04 1.44
N ILE A 122 -0.49 -4.99 1.08
CA ILE A 122 -1.32 -6.18 0.87
C ILE A 122 -0.78 -7.00 -0.30
N GLY A 123 -0.51 -6.37 -1.44
CA GLY A 123 0.01 -7.06 -2.62
C GLY A 123 1.34 -7.77 -2.35
N ASN A 124 2.30 -7.09 -1.70
CA ASN A 124 3.58 -7.71 -1.36
C ASN A 124 3.49 -8.75 -0.23
N LEU A 125 2.50 -8.64 0.67
CA LEU A 125 2.26 -9.66 1.70
C LEU A 125 1.66 -10.91 1.07
N TYR A 126 0.65 -10.77 0.21
CA TYR A 126 0.04 -11.87 -0.54
C TYR A 126 1.10 -12.71 -1.23
N ASP A 127 2.01 -12.00 -1.90
CA ASP A 127 3.16 -12.56 -2.57
C ASP A 127 4.04 -13.40 -1.64
N ARG A 128 4.51 -12.80 -0.53
CA ARG A 128 5.41 -13.48 0.41
C ARG A 128 4.79 -14.67 1.14
N LEU A 129 3.46 -14.72 1.23
CA LEU A 129 2.74 -15.87 1.77
C LEU A 129 2.64 -17.03 0.78
N GLY A 130 3.09 -16.85 -0.47
CA GLY A 130 3.04 -17.88 -1.49
C GLY A 130 1.60 -18.19 -1.94
N LEU A 131 0.70 -17.21 -1.82
CA LEU A 131 -0.70 -17.36 -2.23
C LEU A 131 -0.90 -17.20 -3.74
N TRP A 132 0.16 -16.99 -4.51
CA TRP A 132 0.13 -17.12 -5.96
C TRP A 132 0.15 -18.61 -6.33
N TRP A 133 -0.76 -19.05 -7.20
CA TRP A 133 -0.75 -20.37 -7.83
C TRP A 133 -1.06 -20.23 -9.32
#